data_AF-I9JMF9-F1
#
_entry.id   AF-I9JMF9-F1
#
_cell.length_a   1.000
_cell.length_b   1.000
_cell.length_c   1.000
_cell.angle_alpha   90.00
_cell.angle_beta   90.00
_cell.angle_gamma   90.00
#
_symmetry.space_group_name_H-M   'P 1'
#
loop_
_entity.id
_entity.type
_entity.pdbx_description
1 polymer ?
#
loop_
_entity_poly.entity_id
_entity_poly.type
_entity_poly.pdbx_seq_one_letter_code
_entity_poly.pdbx_strand_id
1 'polypeptide(L)'
;MKKYSFILCIALVAFVVASCGLKGNHTSSGRAYELLVVVDHGVWDRAAGRALHDALDADMPGLPQSEPSFRIMYTSPKDYDSTLKLIRNIIIVDIQDIYTKASFKYAKDVYANPQMILTIQAPNEEEFEKFVEENKKTIVDFFTRAEMNRQITFLEGKHSNFISQKVDSLFGCDIWVDAELANSKTGDDFFWASTNTGTADRNFVMYSYPYTDKDTFTKEYFVHKRDSVMKANIPGFKEGVYMSTDSLLTDVRPINVQNSYTMEARGLWRMKGDFMGGPYVSHTRLDEKNQRIITAEIFVYSPDKMKRNLVRQMEASLYTLKLPNEVQQNQIPLGEASKEAEQTNK
;
A
#
# COMPACT_ATOMS: atom_id res chain seq x y z
N MET A 1 46.11 -17.86 46.27
CA MET A 1 45.85 -17.31 44.91
C MET A 1 44.76 -18.06 44.13
N LYS A 2 44.60 -19.39 44.26
CA LYS A 2 43.60 -20.16 43.48
C LYS A 2 42.12 -19.92 43.83
N LYS A 3 41.78 -19.52 45.07
CA LYS A 3 40.37 -19.28 45.48
C LYS A 3 39.78 -17.94 45.00
N TYR A 4 40.62 -16.91 44.81
CA TYR A 4 40.17 -15.60 44.30
C TYR A 4 40.02 -15.60 42.77
N SER A 5 40.79 -16.44 42.06
CA SER A 5 40.64 -16.63 40.61
C SER A 5 39.29 -17.24 40.22
N PHE A 6 38.70 -18.08 41.08
CA PHE A 6 37.42 -18.73 40.82
C PHE A 6 36.22 -17.80 41.03
N ILE A 7 36.31 -16.91 42.04
CA ILE A 7 35.29 -15.89 42.32
C ILE A 7 35.31 -14.80 41.23
N LEU A 8 36.49 -14.45 40.70
CA LEU A 8 36.62 -13.49 39.60
C LEU A 8 36.00 -14.03 38.30
N CYS A 9 36.12 -15.33 38.01
CA CYS A 9 35.52 -15.95 36.82
C CYS A 9 33.99 -16.03 36.90
N ILE A 10 33.41 -16.25 38.09
CA ILE A 10 31.94 -16.28 38.26
C ILE A 10 31.36 -14.86 38.15
N ALA A 11 32.06 -13.84 38.65
CA ALA A 11 31.66 -12.44 38.45
C ALA A 11 31.77 -11.99 36.99
N LEU A 12 32.77 -12.49 36.23
CA LEU A 12 32.90 -12.20 34.80
C LEU A 12 31.80 -12.86 33.97
N VAL A 13 31.41 -14.09 34.31
CA VAL A 13 30.30 -14.80 33.62
C VAL A 13 28.95 -14.13 33.94
N ALA A 14 28.74 -13.65 35.17
CA ALA A 14 27.53 -12.91 35.53
C ALA A 14 27.40 -11.55 34.81
N PHE A 15 28.51 -10.89 34.47
CA PHE A 15 28.49 -9.65 33.69
C PHE A 15 28.24 -9.88 32.19
N VAL A 16 28.51 -11.07 31.65
CA VAL A 16 28.24 -11.40 30.25
C VAL A 16 26.75 -11.72 30.02
N VAL A 17 26.00 -12.14 31.05
CA VAL A 17 24.55 -12.41 30.93
C VAL A 17 23.66 -11.19 31.17
N ALA A 18 24.22 -10.05 31.59
CA ALA A 18 23.48 -8.80 31.78
C ALA A 18 23.54 -7.85 30.56
N SER A 19 24.04 -8.32 29.42
CA SER A 19 24.04 -7.58 28.14
C SER A 19 23.28 -8.34 27.05
N CYS A 20 22.11 -8.88 27.37
CA CYS A 20 21.10 -9.22 26.35
C CYS A 20 20.31 -7.96 26.00
N GLY A 21 20.94 -7.03 25.30
CA GLY A 21 20.18 -6.16 24.39
C GLY A 21 19.49 -7.06 23.37
N LEU A 22 18.21 -6.81 23.09
CA LEU A 22 17.38 -7.52 22.10
C LEU A 22 18.16 -7.71 20.79
N LYS A 23 18.88 -8.82 20.66
CA LYS A 23 19.58 -9.30 19.48
C LYS A 23 18.93 -10.62 19.09
N GLY A 24 17.77 -10.52 18.48
CA GLY A 24 17.07 -11.61 17.83
C GLY A 24 16.48 -11.11 16.52
N ASN A 25 16.59 -11.89 15.45
CA ASN A 25 15.79 -11.68 14.23
C ASN A 25 14.33 -12.00 14.57
N HIS A 26 13.65 -11.08 15.26
CA HIS A 26 12.25 -11.25 15.57
C HIS A 26 11.42 -11.01 14.31
N THR A 27 10.38 -11.82 14.10
CA THR A 27 9.37 -11.51 13.07
C THR A 27 8.48 -10.40 13.60
N SER A 28 8.23 -9.39 12.77
CA SER A 28 7.36 -8.27 13.14
C SER A 28 5.92 -8.72 13.37
N SER A 29 5.21 -8.06 14.28
CA SER A 29 3.81 -8.26 14.60
C SER A 29 2.94 -7.09 14.10
N GLY A 30 1.63 -7.13 14.39
CA GLY A 30 0.67 -6.10 13.99
C GLY A 30 -0.05 -6.43 12.68
N ARG A 31 -1.25 -5.87 12.54
CA ARG A 31 -2.11 -6.09 11.35
C ARG A 31 -1.69 -5.22 10.17
N ALA A 32 -2.17 -5.59 8.98
CA ALA A 32 -2.01 -4.75 7.81
C ALA A 32 -2.70 -3.40 8.00
N TYR A 33 -1.97 -2.34 7.65
CA TYR A 33 -2.42 -0.96 7.81
C TYR A 33 -2.81 -0.59 9.25
N GLU A 34 -2.12 -1.18 10.23
CA GLU A 34 -2.12 -0.77 11.63
C GLU A 34 -0.81 -0.03 11.95
N LEU A 35 -0.89 1.03 12.75
CA LEU A 35 0.23 1.88 13.15
C LEU A 35 0.29 2.01 14.66
N LEU A 36 1.50 1.94 15.22
CA LEU A 36 1.77 2.39 16.58
C LEU A 36 2.40 3.79 16.54
N VAL A 37 1.79 4.76 17.22
CA VAL A 37 2.37 6.08 17.46
C VAL A 37 2.96 6.11 18.87
N VAL A 38 4.26 6.34 18.98
CA VAL A 38 4.96 6.53 20.26
C VAL A 38 5.09 8.03 20.49
N VAL A 39 4.31 8.56 21.43
CA VAL A 39 4.14 10.00 21.66
C VAL A 39 3.73 10.26 23.11
N ASP A 40 4.22 11.34 23.70
CA ASP A 40 3.79 11.71 25.05
C ASP A 40 2.26 11.95 25.10
N HIS A 41 1.61 11.48 26.17
CA HIS A 41 0.16 11.59 26.32
C HIS A 41 -0.34 13.04 26.23
N GLY A 42 0.39 13.98 26.84
CA GLY A 42 0.03 15.38 26.79
C GLY A 42 0.09 15.95 25.37
N VAL A 43 1.08 15.53 24.57
CA VAL A 43 1.20 15.95 23.15
C VAL A 43 0.09 15.33 22.30
N TRP A 44 -0.25 14.06 22.53
CA TRP A 44 -1.27 13.34 21.75
C TRP A 44 -2.64 14.01 21.78
N ASP A 45 -3.06 14.48 22.96
CA ASP A 45 -4.37 15.12 23.15
C ASP A 45 -4.40 16.59 22.70
N ARG A 46 -3.25 17.17 22.33
CA ARG A 46 -3.10 18.56 21.88
C ARG A 46 -2.99 18.67 20.36
N ALA A 47 -2.99 19.91 19.85
CA ALA A 47 -3.05 20.22 18.42
C ALA A 47 -1.99 19.47 17.58
N ALA A 48 -0.74 19.42 18.06
CA ALA A 48 0.34 18.64 17.45
C ALA A 48 0.00 17.14 17.27
N GLY A 49 -0.46 16.47 18.34
CA GLY A 49 -0.88 15.07 18.29
C GLY A 49 -2.10 14.86 17.40
N ARG A 50 -3.06 15.78 17.46
CA ARG A 50 -4.27 15.76 16.64
C ARG A 50 -3.99 15.93 15.15
N ALA A 51 -3.05 16.79 14.76
CA ALA A 51 -2.64 16.93 13.37
C ALA A 51 -2.08 15.62 12.81
N LEU A 52 -1.29 14.88 13.59
CA LEU A 52 -0.79 13.56 13.19
C LEU A 52 -1.90 12.52 13.16
N HIS A 53 -2.76 12.47 14.18
CA HIS A 53 -3.91 11.57 14.20
C HIS A 53 -4.76 11.75 12.93
N ASP A 54 -5.16 12.99 12.64
CA ASP A 54 -6.07 13.31 11.54
C ASP A 54 -5.41 13.04 10.17
N ALA A 55 -4.09 13.20 10.05
CA ALA A 55 -3.35 12.80 8.85
C ALA A 55 -3.43 11.27 8.62
N LEU A 56 -3.33 10.47 9.68
CA LEU A 56 -3.34 9.00 9.62
C LEU A 56 -4.77 8.43 9.51
N ASP A 57 -5.75 9.14 10.06
CA ASP A 57 -7.17 8.78 10.05
C ASP A 57 -7.88 9.23 8.75
N ALA A 58 -7.21 10.00 7.90
CA ALA A 58 -7.73 10.47 6.63
C ALA A 58 -8.28 9.31 5.76
N ASP A 59 -9.42 9.55 5.11
CA ASP A 59 -10.13 8.54 4.32
C ASP A 59 -9.26 7.91 3.22
N MET A 60 -9.42 6.61 3.01
CA MET A 60 -8.89 5.97 1.82
C MET A 60 -9.65 6.46 0.58
N PRO A 61 -8.95 7.04 -0.42
CA PRO A 61 -9.60 7.55 -1.62
C PRO A 61 -10.20 6.43 -2.47
N GLY A 62 -11.34 6.73 -3.12
CA GLY A 62 -12.00 5.85 -4.07
C GLY A 62 -12.91 4.78 -3.44
N LEU A 63 -13.19 4.86 -2.13
CA LEU A 63 -14.18 4.00 -1.48
C LEU A 63 -15.58 4.61 -1.48
N PRO A 64 -16.65 3.79 -1.57
CA PRO A 64 -18.03 4.29 -1.51
C PRO A 64 -18.43 4.74 -0.10
N GLN A 65 -17.78 4.21 0.92
CA GLN A 65 -17.98 4.56 2.32
C GLN A 65 -16.62 4.96 2.90
N SER A 66 -16.60 6.01 3.72
CA SER A 66 -15.39 6.47 4.41
C SER A 66 -14.84 5.33 5.27
N GLU A 67 -13.58 5.00 5.04
CA GLU A 67 -12.81 4.07 5.87
C GLU A 67 -11.42 4.70 6.07
N PRO A 68 -10.93 4.82 7.32
CA PRO A 68 -9.71 5.54 7.63
C PRO A 68 -8.49 4.85 7.02
N SER A 69 -7.48 5.62 6.62
CA SER A 69 -6.28 5.07 5.98
C SER A 69 -5.53 4.10 6.87
N PHE A 70 -5.53 4.28 8.19
CA PHE A 70 -4.87 3.35 9.10
C PHE A 70 -5.74 3.06 10.32
N ARG A 71 -5.48 1.92 10.97
CA ARG A 71 -5.89 1.72 12.36
C ARG A 71 -4.77 2.24 13.25
N ILE A 72 -5.08 3.23 14.08
CA ILE A 72 -4.08 3.90 14.91
C ILE A 72 -4.13 3.32 16.32
N MET A 73 -2.96 2.96 16.83
CA MET A 73 -2.69 2.71 18.24
C MET A 73 -1.67 3.73 18.70
N TYR A 74 -1.71 4.14 19.96
CA TYR A 74 -0.69 5.03 20.52
C TYR A 74 -0.25 4.57 21.91
N THR A 75 0.97 4.93 22.26
CA THR A 75 1.57 4.66 23.58
C THR A 75 2.53 5.78 23.96
N SER A 76 2.75 5.98 25.26
CA SER A 76 3.78 6.90 25.71
C SER A 76 5.17 6.30 25.61
N PRO A 77 6.24 7.11 25.46
CA PRO A 77 7.61 6.59 25.36
C PRO A 77 8.04 5.73 26.56
N LYS A 78 7.54 6.04 27.77
CA LYS A 78 7.81 5.25 28.98
C LYS A 78 7.18 3.86 28.96
N ASP A 79 6.09 3.70 28.20
CA ASP A 79 5.32 2.45 28.06
C ASP A 79 5.67 1.71 26.75
N TYR A 80 6.65 2.21 25.98
CA TYR A 80 7.11 1.59 24.73
C TYR A 80 8.05 0.40 24.98
N ASP A 81 7.45 -0.69 25.43
CA ASP A 81 8.11 -1.91 25.87
C ASP A 81 8.62 -2.80 24.71
N SER A 82 9.17 -3.98 25.05
CA SER A 82 9.67 -4.94 24.07
C SER A 82 8.58 -5.54 23.16
N THR A 83 7.33 -5.59 23.62
CA THR A 83 6.21 -6.15 22.85
C THR A 83 5.78 -5.17 21.76
N LEU A 84 5.59 -3.91 22.13
CA LEU A 84 5.23 -2.83 21.22
C LEU A 84 6.33 -2.56 20.19
N LYS A 85 7.60 -2.75 20.56
CA LYS A 85 8.74 -2.70 19.64
C LYS A 85 8.69 -3.71 18.50
N LEU A 86 7.89 -4.79 18.60
CA LEU A 86 7.75 -5.77 17.51
C LEU A 86 6.76 -5.33 16.43
N ILE A 87 5.96 -4.28 16.64
CA ILE A 87 4.96 -3.83 15.67
C ILE A 87 5.64 -3.37 14.36
N ARG A 88 5.09 -3.79 13.22
CA ARG A 88 5.74 -3.62 11.91
C ARG A 88 5.71 -2.20 11.35
N ASN A 89 4.83 -1.33 11.83
CA ASN A 89 4.77 0.07 11.42
C ASN A 89 4.67 0.96 12.66
N ILE A 90 5.68 1.80 12.86
CA ILE A 90 5.81 2.64 14.06
C ILE A 90 6.12 4.07 13.66
N ILE A 91 5.44 5.03 14.29
CA ILE A 91 5.79 6.44 14.24
C ILE A 91 6.33 6.83 15.62
N ILE A 92 7.49 7.48 15.67
CA ILE A 92 8.05 8.04 16.90
C ILE A 92 7.98 9.56 16.79
N VAL A 93 7.28 10.18 17.74
CA VAL A 93 7.21 11.64 17.88
C VAL A 93 8.32 12.08 18.82
N ASP A 94 9.25 12.87 18.31
CA ASP A 94 10.46 13.27 19.03
C ASP A 94 10.59 14.81 19.04
N ILE A 95 10.03 15.43 20.08
CA ILE A 95 10.00 16.89 20.23
C ILE A 95 11.03 17.29 21.30
N GLN A 96 12.09 17.97 20.88
CA GLN A 96 13.17 18.42 21.76
C GLN A 96 13.77 19.74 21.25
N ASP A 97 14.10 20.64 22.16
CA ASP A 97 14.66 21.98 21.87
C ASP A 97 16.08 21.95 21.26
N ILE A 98 16.74 20.79 21.28
CA ILE A 98 18.03 20.56 20.60
C ILE A 98 17.91 20.59 19.07
N TYR A 99 16.70 20.39 18.53
CA TYR A 99 16.46 20.41 17.09
C TYR A 99 16.28 21.85 16.62
N THR A 100 16.81 22.17 15.44
CA THR A 100 16.67 23.52 14.85
C THR A 100 15.56 23.61 13.81
N LYS A 101 15.10 22.46 13.30
CA LYS A 101 14.02 22.36 12.31
C LYS A 101 13.33 21.00 12.42
N ALA A 102 12.08 20.93 12.00
CA ALA A 102 11.38 19.66 11.87
C ALA A 102 11.97 18.81 10.72
N SER A 103 11.98 17.49 10.89
CA SER A 103 12.51 16.57 9.87
C SER A 103 12.02 15.13 10.04
N PHE A 104 12.10 14.36 8.96
CA PHE A 104 11.91 12.92 8.98
C PHE A 104 13.23 12.18 9.23
N LYS A 105 13.16 11.08 9.97
CA LYS A 105 14.15 10.00 9.97
C LYS A 105 13.41 8.69 9.82
N TYR A 106 13.97 7.72 9.10
CA TYR A 106 13.41 6.37 9.11
C TYR A 106 14.48 5.31 9.33
N ALA A 107 14.01 4.19 9.87
CA ALA A 107 14.81 3.00 10.04
C ALA A 107 14.00 1.77 9.63
N LYS A 108 14.72 0.76 9.15
CA LYS A 108 14.15 -0.54 8.78
C LYS A 108 14.65 -1.59 9.75
N ASP A 109 13.79 -2.54 10.06
CA ASP A 109 14.15 -3.77 10.78
C ASP A 109 14.94 -3.57 12.08
N VAL A 110 14.58 -2.53 12.84
CA VAL A 110 15.32 -2.12 14.05
C VAL A 110 15.18 -3.14 15.18
N TYR A 111 13.98 -3.68 15.35
CA TYR A 111 13.63 -4.61 16.42
C TYR A 111 13.07 -5.93 15.88
N ALA A 112 12.42 -5.89 14.71
CA ALA A 112 11.79 -7.03 14.07
C ALA A 112 11.78 -6.86 12.55
N ASN A 113 11.59 -7.93 11.76
CA ASN A 113 11.51 -7.88 10.30
C ASN A 113 10.21 -8.52 9.79
N PRO A 114 9.54 -7.95 8.76
CA PRO A 114 9.83 -6.66 8.12
C PRO A 114 9.21 -5.47 8.87
N GLN A 115 10.00 -4.50 9.32
CA GLN A 115 9.55 -3.34 10.11
C GLN A 115 9.96 -2.00 9.50
N MET A 116 9.05 -1.03 9.60
CA MET A 116 9.27 0.37 9.24
C MET A 116 9.03 1.26 10.46
N ILE A 117 10.02 2.08 10.80
CA ILE A 117 9.91 3.10 11.85
C ILE A 117 10.15 4.47 11.22
N LEU A 118 9.18 5.38 11.35
CA LEU A 118 9.32 6.78 10.97
C LEU A 118 9.41 7.64 12.23
N THR A 119 10.54 8.31 12.44
CA THR A 119 10.70 9.30 13.50
C THR A 119 10.47 10.69 12.92
N ILE A 120 9.57 11.46 13.53
CA ILE A 120 9.34 12.86 13.20
C ILE A 120 9.96 13.69 14.32
N GLN A 121 11.03 14.41 14.00
CA GLN A 121 11.77 15.25 14.94
C GLN A 121 11.31 16.70 14.81
N ALA A 122 11.16 17.45 15.91
CA ALA A 122 10.81 18.87 15.87
C ALA A 122 11.31 19.64 17.12
N PRO A 123 11.61 20.95 17.00
CA PRO A 123 12.04 21.78 18.13
C PRO A 123 10.97 21.95 19.22
N ASN A 124 9.70 22.01 18.81
CA ASN A 124 8.55 22.25 19.67
C ASN A 124 7.27 21.74 18.98
N GLU A 125 6.13 21.81 19.68
CA GLU A 125 4.85 21.30 19.18
C GLU A 125 4.26 22.10 18.01
N GLU A 126 4.46 23.42 17.97
CA GLU A 126 3.95 24.27 16.88
C GLU A 126 4.63 23.93 15.55
N GLU A 127 5.96 23.81 15.57
CA GLU A 127 6.73 23.38 14.39
C GLU A 127 6.42 21.93 14.01
N PHE A 128 6.17 21.05 14.98
CA PHE A 128 5.73 19.68 14.70
C PHE A 128 4.39 19.65 13.98
N GLU A 129 3.40 20.36 14.51
CA GLU A 129 2.05 20.44 13.95
C GLU A 129 2.11 20.90 12.50
N LYS A 130 2.73 22.05 12.26
CA LYS A 130 2.92 22.61 10.91
C LYS A 130 3.60 21.63 9.97
N PHE A 131 4.68 20.99 10.43
CA PHE A 131 5.43 20.03 9.61
C PHE A 131 4.57 18.82 9.22
N VAL A 132 3.77 18.28 10.16
CA VAL A 132 2.82 17.20 9.85
C VAL A 132 1.76 17.67 8.88
N GLU A 133 1.24 18.88 9.03
CA GLU A 133 0.21 19.42 8.15
C GLU A 133 0.67 19.61 6.71
N GLU A 134 1.90 20.08 6.53
CA GLU A 134 2.53 20.25 5.22
C GLU A 134 2.86 18.88 4.58
N ASN A 135 3.05 17.84 5.39
CA ASN A 135 3.55 16.52 4.94
C ASN A 135 2.54 15.36 5.11
N LYS A 136 1.23 15.64 5.32
CA LYS A 136 0.20 14.59 5.55
C LYS A 136 0.27 13.48 4.51
N LYS A 137 0.30 13.86 3.22
CA LYS A 137 0.37 12.90 2.11
C LYS A 137 1.66 12.07 2.16
N THR A 138 2.79 12.68 2.45
CA THR A 138 4.09 12.02 2.52
C THR A 138 4.12 10.94 3.62
N ILE A 139 3.56 11.24 4.79
CA ILE A 139 3.45 10.29 5.91
C ILE A 139 2.53 9.10 5.54
N VAL A 140 1.36 9.39 4.97
CA VAL A 140 0.39 8.36 4.57
C VAL A 140 0.95 7.46 3.45
N ASP A 141 1.56 8.06 2.43
CA ASP A 141 2.18 7.33 1.31
C ASP A 141 3.31 6.43 1.81
N PHE A 142 4.15 6.88 2.75
CA PHE A 142 5.28 6.11 3.27
C PHE A 142 4.84 4.75 3.83
N PHE A 143 3.86 4.75 4.74
CA PHE A 143 3.35 3.50 5.33
C PHE A 143 2.46 2.70 4.38
N THR A 144 1.71 3.37 3.51
CA THR A 144 0.91 2.68 2.49
C THR A 144 1.82 1.90 1.54
N ARG A 145 2.91 2.50 1.06
CA ARG A 145 3.89 1.85 0.19
C ARG A 145 4.69 0.78 0.92
N ALA A 146 5.00 0.97 2.20
CA ALA A 146 5.63 -0.08 3.00
C ALA A 146 4.77 -1.34 3.07
N GLU A 147 3.47 -1.21 3.32
CA GLU A 147 2.53 -2.33 3.33
C GLU A 147 2.31 -2.92 1.93
N MET A 148 2.20 -2.10 0.89
CA MET A 148 2.13 -2.60 -0.50
C MET A 148 3.39 -3.38 -0.87
N ASN A 149 4.59 -2.94 -0.47
CA ASN A 149 5.84 -3.67 -0.72
C ASN A 149 5.85 -5.03 -0.02
N ARG A 150 5.34 -5.13 1.21
CA ARG A 150 5.17 -6.43 1.88
C ARG A 150 4.23 -7.34 1.08
N GLN A 151 3.15 -6.79 0.53
CA GLN A 151 2.23 -7.54 -0.32
C GLN A 151 2.88 -7.96 -1.65
N ILE A 152 3.69 -7.09 -2.27
CA ILE A 152 4.45 -7.44 -3.48
C ILE A 152 5.45 -8.57 -3.19
N THR A 153 6.18 -8.52 -2.07
CA THR A 153 7.09 -9.61 -1.67
C THR A 153 6.32 -10.92 -1.42
N PHE A 154 5.12 -10.85 -0.85
CA PHE A 154 4.25 -12.03 -0.75
C PHE A 154 3.88 -12.57 -2.14
N LEU A 155 3.43 -11.69 -3.03
CA LEU A 155 3.02 -12.04 -4.39
C LEU A 155 4.18 -12.62 -5.21
N GLU A 156 5.41 -12.12 -5.06
CA GLU A 156 6.60 -12.66 -5.74
C GLU A 156 6.73 -14.18 -5.55
N GLY A 157 6.42 -14.70 -4.37
CA GLY A 157 6.47 -16.15 -4.08
C GLY A 157 5.13 -16.89 -4.13
N LYS A 158 3.99 -16.18 -4.23
CA LYS A 158 2.64 -16.76 -4.06
C LYS A 158 1.63 -16.38 -5.14
N HIS A 159 2.05 -15.66 -6.16
CA HIS A 159 1.19 -15.31 -7.28
C HIS A 159 0.73 -16.55 -8.07
N SER A 160 -0.35 -16.36 -8.82
CA SER A 160 -0.90 -17.35 -9.74
C SER A 160 -0.03 -17.49 -10.98
N ASN A 161 0.67 -18.61 -11.12
CA ASN A 161 1.35 -18.97 -12.36
C ASN A 161 0.38 -19.03 -13.56
N PHE A 162 -0.86 -19.47 -13.32
CA PHE A 162 -1.90 -19.53 -14.35
C PHE A 162 -2.24 -18.14 -14.89
N ILE A 163 -2.50 -17.16 -14.00
CA ILE A 163 -2.83 -15.79 -14.41
C ILE A 163 -1.63 -15.17 -15.13
N SER A 164 -0.42 -15.34 -14.60
CA SER A 164 0.80 -14.78 -15.19
C SER A 164 1.02 -15.31 -16.62
N GLN A 165 0.88 -16.63 -16.83
CA GLN A 165 0.97 -17.25 -18.16
C GLN A 165 -0.14 -16.78 -19.11
N LYS A 166 -1.36 -16.56 -18.60
CA LYS A 166 -2.46 -16.03 -19.42
C LYS A 166 -2.20 -14.58 -19.84
N VAL A 167 -1.70 -13.76 -18.93
CA VAL A 167 -1.36 -12.36 -19.20
C VAL A 167 -0.20 -12.27 -20.18
N ASP A 168 0.83 -13.11 -20.06
CA ASP A 168 1.93 -13.20 -21.02
C ASP A 168 1.41 -13.63 -22.41
N SER A 169 0.61 -14.69 -22.47
CA SER A 169 0.09 -15.19 -23.74
C SER A 169 -0.82 -14.19 -24.48
N LEU A 170 -1.58 -13.36 -23.77
CA LEU A 170 -2.52 -12.41 -24.37
C LEU A 170 -1.89 -11.04 -24.62
N PHE A 171 -1.02 -10.59 -23.71
CA PHE A 171 -0.54 -9.21 -23.68
C PHE A 171 1.00 -9.10 -23.73
N GLY A 172 1.75 -10.20 -23.72
CA GLY A 172 3.22 -10.17 -23.64
C GLY A 172 3.74 -9.45 -22.40
N CYS A 173 2.91 -9.40 -21.35
CA CYS A 173 3.18 -8.73 -20.09
C CYS A 173 3.36 -9.77 -18.98
N ASP A 174 3.91 -9.36 -17.85
CA ASP A 174 3.88 -10.15 -16.61
C ASP A 174 3.16 -9.38 -15.51
N ILE A 175 2.49 -10.09 -14.62
CA ILE A 175 1.82 -9.50 -13.46
C ILE A 175 1.64 -10.54 -12.36
N TRP A 176 1.87 -10.12 -11.12
CA TRP A 176 1.67 -10.96 -9.96
C TRP A 176 0.33 -10.67 -9.31
N VAL A 177 -0.57 -11.64 -9.41
CA VAL A 177 -1.92 -11.60 -8.81
C VAL A 177 -2.09 -12.82 -7.92
N ASP A 178 -2.81 -12.68 -6.82
CA ASP A 178 -3.03 -13.75 -5.85
C ASP A 178 -3.66 -15.01 -6.50
N ALA A 179 -3.20 -16.18 -6.07
CA ALA A 179 -3.71 -17.48 -6.51
C ALA A 179 -5.17 -17.75 -6.12
N GLU A 180 -5.73 -16.97 -5.18
CA GLU A 180 -7.14 -17.04 -4.81
C GLU A 180 -8.11 -16.69 -5.96
N LEU A 181 -7.66 -15.96 -6.99
CA LEU A 181 -8.48 -15.63 -8.17
C LEU A 181 -8.56 -16.82 -9.14
N ALA A 182 -9.28 -17.86 -8.72
CA ALA A 182 -9.35 -19.14 -9.41
C ALA A 182 -10.35 -19.19 -10.59
N ASN A 183 -11.28 -18.23 -10.68
CA ASN A 183 -12.23 -18.13 -11.79
C ASN A 183 -11.69 -17.19 -12.84
N SER A 184 -11.91 -17.48 -14.13
CA SER A 184 -11.46 -16.57 -15.19
C SER A 184 -12.32 -16.63 -16.45
N LYS A 185 -12.24 -15.54 -17.23
CA LYS A 185 -12.83 -15.39 -18.56
C LYS A 185 -11.83 -14.68 -19.47
N THR A 186 -11.69 -15.17 -20.69
CA THR A 186 -10.96 -14.50 -21.77
C THR A 186 -11.97 -13.98 -22.79
N GLY A 187 -11.76 -12.76 -23.26
CA GLY A 187 -12.45 -12.16 -24.40
C GLY A 187 -11.44 -11.60 -25.40
N ASP A 188 -11.92 -10.86 -26.38
CA ASP A 188 -11.06 -10.20 -27.36
C ASP A 188 -10.25 -9.10 -26.67
N ASP A 189 -8.91 -9.21 -26.71
CA ASP A 189 -7.97 -8.33 -26.02
C ASP A 189 -8.32 -8.08 -24.55
N PHE A 190 -8.90 -9.09 -23.88
CA PHE A 190 -9.46 -8.97 -22.54
C PHE A 190 -9.24 -10.24 -21.71
N PHE A 191 -8.88 -10.05 -20.44
CA PHE A 191 -8.79 -11.09 -19.44
C PHE A 191 -9.41 -10.62 -18.13
N TRP A 192 -10.21 -11.47 -17.51
CA TRP A 192 -10.79 -11.27 -16.19
C TRP A 192 -10.52 -12.50 -15.33
N ALA A 193 -10.04 -12.28 -14.11
CA ALA A 193 -9.95 -13.28 -13.06
C ALA A 193 -10.68 -12.82 -11.79
N SER A 194 -11.29 -13.74 -11.06
CA SER A 194 -12.03 -13.43 -9.83
C SER A 194 -11.99 -14.56 -8.80
N THR A 195 -12.28 -14.18 -7.55
CA THR A 195 -12.60 -15.14 -6.50
C THR A 195 -14.01 -15.74 -6.69
N ASN A 196 -14.92 -15.03 -7.34
CA ASN A 196 -16.32 -15.39 -7.57
C ASN A 196 -17.08 -15.69 -6.27
N THR A 197 -16.87 -14.85 -5.26
CA THR A 197 -17.55 -14.97 -3.97
C THR A 197 -18.72 -13.99 -3.88
N GLY A 198 -19.72 -14.27 -3.04
CA GLY A 198 -20.86 -13.35 -2.85
C GLY A 198 -20.55 -12.13 -1.97
N THR A 199 -19.42 -12.15 -1.26
CA THR A 199 -18.91 -11.11 -0.36
C THR A 199 -17.39 -11.16 -0.39
N ALA A 200 -16.72 -10.02 -0.16
CA ALA A 200 -15.28 -9.88 -0.30
C ALA A 200 -14.73 -10.37 -1.65
N ASP A 201 -15.54 -10.25 -2.70
CA ASP A 201 -15.17 -10.70 -4.03
C ASP A 201 -14.14 -9.75 -4.63
N ARG A 202 -13.02 -10.34 -5.03
CA ARG A 202 -11.86 -9.63 -5.58
C ARG A 202 -11.72 -10.02 -7.03
N ASN A 203 -11.60 -9.00 -7.85
CA ASN A 203 -11.56 -9.14 -9.29
C ASN A 203 -10.33 -8.42 -9.82
N PHE A 204 -9.71 -9.04 -10.82
CA PHE A 204 -8.61 -8.49 -11.60
C PHE A 204 -9.02 -8.54 -13.07
N VAL A 205 -8.85 -7.43 -13.78
CA VAL A 205 -9.13 -7.32 -15.20
C VAL A 205 -7.94 -6.69 -15.89
N MET A 206 -7.60 -7.21 -17.07
CA MET A 206 -6.59 -6.63 -17.94
C MET A 206 -7.08 -6.63 -19.37
N TYR A 207 -6.86 -5.54 -20.07
CA TYR A 207 -7.26 -5.40 -21.46
C TYR A 207 -6.33 -4.47 -22.22
N SER A 208 -6.38 -4.57 -23.55
CA SER A 208 -5.61 -3.72 -24.43
C SER A 208 -6.43 -3.10 -25.54
N TYR A 209 -5.98 -1.97 -26.06
CA TYR A 209 -6.56 -1.33 -27.23
C TYR A 209 -5.52 -0.44 -27.94
N PRO A 210 -5.66 -0.18 -29.25
CA PRO A 210 -4.70 0.63 -29.99
C PRO A 210 -4.51 2.03 -29.40
N TYR A 211 -3.26 2.50 -29.34
CA TYR A 211 -2.96 3.89 -29.02
C TYR A 211 -3.15 4.73 -30.28
N THR A 212 -4.15 5.62 -30.27
CA THR A 212 -4.57 6.35 -31.48
C THR A 212 -4.57 7.87 -31.30
N ASP A 213 -4.64 8.35 -30.06
CA ASP A 213 -4.78 9.77 -29.78
C ASP A 213 -4.06 10.16 -28.47
N LYS A 214 -3.53 11.39 -28.42
CA LYS A 214 -2.85 11.96 -27.25
C LYS A 214 -3.78 12.13 -26.04
N ASP A 215 -5.10 12.26 -26.26
CA ASP A 215 -6.13 12.42 -25.23
C ASP A 215 -6.48 11.08 -24.56
N THR A 216 -5.78 10.00 -24.91
CA THR A 216 -5.90 8.67 -24.30
C THR A 216 -5.80 8.72 -22.77
N PHE A 217 -4.95 9.59 -22.22
CA PHE A 217 -4.71 9.71 -20.79
C PHE A 217 -5.55 10.82 -20.14
N THR A 218 -6.84 10.87 -20.49
CA THR A 218 -7.84 11.75 -19.88
C THR A 218 -8.90 10.95 -19.14
N LYS A 219 -9.58 11.57 -18.16
CA LYS A 219 -10.68 10.95 -17.41
C LYS A 219 -11.80 10.52 -18.36
N GLU A 220 -12.17 11.40 -19.28
CA GLU A 220 -13.29 11.21 -20.21
C GLU A 220 -13.03 10.03 -21.14
N TYR A 221 -11.82 9.96 -21.71
CA TYR A 221 -11.42 8.86 -22.57
C TYR A 221 -11.33 7.54 -21.80
N PHE A 222 -10.74 7.56 -20.59
CA PHE A 222 -10.67 6.39 -19.73
C PHE A 222 -12.06 5.83 -19.41
N VAL A 223 -13.00 6.67 -18.93
CA VAL A 223 -14.37 6.25 -18.60
C VAL A 223 -15.07 5.67 -19.83
N HIS A 224 -14.96 6.34 -20.99
CA HIS A 224 -15.58 5.88 -22.22
C HIS A 224 -15.04 4.51 -22.67
N LYS A 225 -13.71 4.32 -22.64
CA LYS A 225 -13.08 3.04 -23.01
C LYS A 225 -13.41 1.94 -22.01
N ARG A 226 -13.31 2.23 -20.71
CA ARG A 226 -13.67 1.29 -19.65
C ARG A 226 -15.10 0.81 -19.82
N ASP A 227 -16.07 1.70 -19.96
CA ASP A 227 -17.49 1.31 -20.12
C ASP A 227 -17.73 0.47 -21.38
N SER A 228 -17.04 0.78 -22.49
CA SER A 228 -17.11 -0.03 -23.71
C SER A 228 -16.61 -1.46 -23.47
N VAL A 229 -15.44 -1.60 -22.84
CA VAL A 229 -14.82 -2.91 -22.58
C VAL A 229 -15.61 -3.71 -21.56
N MET A 230 -15.99 -3.09 -20.44
CA MET A 230 -16.71 -3.76 -19.35
C MET A 230 -18.12 -4.18 -19.77
N LYS A 231 -18.82 -3.38 -20.58
CA LYS A 231 -20.13 -3.76 -21.11
C LYS A 231 -20.07 -5.01 -21.99
N ALA A 232 -19.04 -5.14 -22.82
CA ALA A 232 -18.88 -6.29 -23.70
C ALA A 232 -18.48 -7.56 -22.93
N ASN A 233 -17.70 -7.41 -21.85
CA ASN A 233 -17.02 -8.53 -21.21
C ASN A 233 -17.59 -8.95 -19.85
N ILE A 234 -18.25 -8.05 -19.12
CA ILE A 234 -18.79 -8.32 -17.77
C ILE A 234 -20.32 -8.09 -17.78
N PRO A 235 -21.08 -9.08 -18.29
CA PRO A 235 -22.54 -9.03 -18.27
C PRO A 235 -23.07 -9.28 -16.85
N GLY A 236 -24.27 -8.79 -16.58
CA GLY A 236 -25.03 -9.15 -15.39
C GLY A 236 -25.83 -10.43 -15.57
N PHE A 237 -26.77 -10.65 -14.64
CA PHE A 237 -27.60 -11.86 -14.60
C PHE A 237 -28.55 -12.03 -15.80
N LYS A 238 -28.78 -10.97 -16.58
CA LYS A 238 -29.61 -10.99 -17.80
C LYS A 238 -29.15 -9.94 -18.81
N GLU A 239 -29.66 -10.06 -20.04
CA GLU A 239 -29.44 -9.09 -21.11
C GLU A 239 -29.85 -7.67 -20.67
N GLY A 240 -29.04 -6.68 -21.07
CA GLY A 240 -29.24 -5.28 -20.70
C GLY A 240 -28.68 -4.89 -19.33
N VAL A 241 -28.26 -5.86 -18.50
CA VAL A 241 -27.54 -5.62 -17.25
C VAL A 241 -26.04 -5.80 -17.50
N TYR A 242 -25.23 -4.79 -17.18
CA TYR A 242 -23.79 -4.80 -17.47
C TYR A 242 -23.02 -3.82 -16.59
N MET A 243 -21.72 -4.05 -16.44
CA MET A 243 -20.86 -3.17 -15.65
C MET A 243 -20.66 -1.80 -16.33
N SER A 244 -20.73 -0.75 -15.52
CA SER A 244 -20.50 0.64 -15.90
C SER A 244 -19.73 1.40 -14.81
N THR A 245 -19.22 2.56 -15.16
CA THR A 245 -18.41 3.42 -14.30
C THR A 245 -19.24 4.55 -13.72
N ASP A 246 -19.06 4.83 -12.44
CA ASP A 246 -19.50 6.09 -11.84
C ASP A 246 -18.53 7.21 -12.21
N SER A 247 -18.83 7.92 -13.30
CA SER A 247 -17.94 8.96 -13.83
C SER A 247 -17.79 10.17 -12.89
N LEU A 248 -18.79 10.45 -12.04
CA LEU A 248 -18.73 11.56 -11.10
C LEU A 248 -17.76 11.27 -9.96
N LEU A 249 -17.75 10.03 -9.47
CA LEU A 249 -16.87 9.56 -8.41
C LEU A 249 -15.58 8.90 -8.92
N THR A 250 -15.21 9.17 -10.17
CA THR A 250 -13.95 8.72 -10.76
C THR A 250 -12.94 9.85 -10.80
N ASP A 251 -11.76 9.64 -10.21
CA ASP A 251 -10.63 10.55 -10.29
C ASP A 251 -9.47 9.89 -11.02
N VAL A 252 -8.71 10.67 -11.78
CA VAL A 252 -7.49 10.22 -12.45
C VAL A 252 -6.30 11.07 -12.03
N ARG A 253 -5.14 10.44 -11.91
CA ARG A 253 -3.88 11.15 -11.63
C ARG A 253 -2.69 10.43 -12.23
N PRO A 254 -1.60 11.16 -12.55
CA PRO A 254 -0.36 10.54 -12.96
C PRO A 254 0.35 9.91 -11.75
N ILE A 255 0.87 8.71 -11.94
CA ILE A 255 1.78 8.02 -11.03
C ILE A 255 2.95 7.41 -11.82
N ASN A 256 3.94 6.88 -11.11
CA ASN A 256 5.05 6.15 -11.71
C ASN A 256 5.00 4.68 -11.25
N VAL A 257 5.01 3.76 -12.22
CA VAL A 257 5.04 2.31 -12.00
C VAL A 257 6.08 1.73 -12.94
N GLN A 258 6.99 0.89 -12.42
CA GLN A 258 8.11 0.33 -13.21
C GLN A 258 8.95 1.40 -13.93
N ASN A 259 9.19 2.54 -13.27
CA ASN A 259 9.85 3.74 -13.83
C ASN A 259 9.14 4.40 -15.03
N SER A 260 7.90 4.00 -15.35
CA SER A 260 7.16 4.50 -16.49
C SER A 260 5.92 5.29 -16.06
N TYR A 261 5.50 6.23 -16.93
CA TYR A 261 4.27 6.98 -16.74
C TYR A 261 3.08 6.03 -16.67
N THR A 262 2.23 6.23 -15.67
CA THR A 262 1.00 5.46 -15.49
C THR A 262 -0.11 6.41 -15.09
N MET A 263 -1.26 6.33 -15.77
CA MET A 263 -2.46 6.99 -15.28
C MET A 263 -3.17 6.05 -14.30
N GLU A 264 -3.25 6.47 -13.04
CA GLU A 264 -4.09 5.82 -12.04
C GLU A 264 -5.50 6.39 -12.15
N ALA A 265 -6.50 5.52 -12.20
CA ALA A 265 -7.89 5.88 -12.00
C ALA A 265 -8.44 5.19 -10.76
N ARG A 266 -9.17 5.92 -9.92
CA ARG A 266 -9.89 5.38 -8.76
C ARG A 266 -11.34 5.82 -8.85
N GLY A 267 -12.26 4.93 -8.52
CA GLY A 267 -13.66 5.31 -8.45
C GLY A 267 -14.57 4.14 -8.14
N LEU A 268 -15.84 4.29 -8.48
CA LEU A 268 -16.84 3.25 -8.27
C LEU A 268 -17.28 2.63 -9.59
N TRP A 269 -17.44 1.31 -9.58
CA TRP A 269 -18.17 0.58 -10.61
C TRP A 269 -19.58 0.27 -10.11
N ARG A 270 -20.51 0.13 -11.05
CA ARG A 270 -21.90 -0.25 -10.79
C ARG A 270 -22.44 -1.09 -11.93
N MET A 271 -23.34 -2.01 -11.63
CA MET A 271 -24.11 -2.71 -12.66
C MET A 271 -25.26 -1.82 -13.10
N LYS A 272 -25.29 -1.44 -14.37
CA LYS A 272 -26.47 -0.76 -14.91
C LYS A 272 -27.64 -1.74 -14.93
N GLY A 273 -28.77 -1.35 -14.35
CA GLY A 273 -29.95 -2.21 -14.24
C GLY A 273 -29.94 -3.17 -13.05
N ASP A 274 -29.04 -2.95 -12.09
CA ASP A 274 -28.94 -3.67 -10.82
C ASP A 274 -28.35 -2.73 -9.73
N PHE A 275 -28.26 -3.19 -8.47
CA PHE A 275 -27.73 -2.44 -7.33
C PHE A 275 -26.30 -2.84 -6.95
N MET A 276 -25.72 -3.81 -7.65
CA MET A 276 -24.33 -4.22 -7.43
C MET A 276 -23.35 -3.10 -7.81
N GLY A 277 -22.33 -2.91 -6.98
CA GLY A 277 -21.26 -1.96 -7.22
C GLY A 277 -20.18 -2.03 -6.15
N GLY A 278 -19.15 -1.21 -6.32
CA GLY A 278 -18.04 -1.14 -5.39
C GLY A 278 -16.87 -0.32 -5.92
N PRO A 279 -15.75 -0.28 -5.18
CA PRO A 279 -14.57 0.46 -5.58
C PRO A 279 -13.76 -0.29 -6.65
N TYR A 280 -13.04 0.47 -7.47
CA TYR A 280 -11.99 -0.03 -8.36
C TYR A 280 -10.75 0.87 -8.31
N VAL A 281 -9.61 0.28 -8.66
CA VAL A 281 -8.35 0.99 -8.94
C VAL A 281 -7.82 0.47 -10.27
N SER A 282 -7.39 1.36 -11.16
CA SER A 282 -6.93 1.02 -12.50
C SER A 282 -5.61 1.72 -12.82
N HIS A 283 -4.68 0.99 -13.41
CA HIS A 283 -3.43 1.50 -13.98
C HIS A 283 -3.49 1.37 -15.51
N THR A 284 -3.38 2.51 -16.20
CA THR A 284 -3.36 2.57 -17.66
C THR A 284 -2.01 3.08 -18.15
N ARG A 285 -1.39 2.34 -19.07
CA ARG A 285 0.00 2.56 -19.51
C ARG A 285 0.14 2.34 -21.02
N LEU A 286 1.10 3.05 -21.62
CA LEU A 286 1.47 2.87 -23.03
C LEU A 286 2.49 1.73 -23.14
N ASP A 287 2.13 0.68 -23.87
CA ASP A 287 3.07 -0.32 -24.38
C ASP A 287 3.68 0.22 -25.68
N GLU A 288 4.81 0.93 -25.54
CA GLU A 288 5.51 1.60 -26.64
C GLU A 288 5.95 0.63 -27.73
N LYS A 289 6.31 -0.61 -27.37
CA LYS A 289 6.79 -1.62 -28.32
C LYS A 289 5.71 -1.99 -29.33
N ASN A 290 4.48 -2.17 -28.85
CA ASN A 290 3.36 -2.62 -29.67
C ASN A 290 2.37 -1.49 -30.01
N GLN A 291 2.66 -0.24 -29.63
CA GLN A 291 1.83 0.95 -29.88
C GLN A 291 0.37 0.75 -29.46
N ARG A 292 0.19 0.23 -28.24
CA ARG A 292 -1.12 -0.03 -27.64
C ARG A 292 -1.16 0.42 -26.20
N ILE A 293 -2.37 0.59 -25.70
CA ILE A 293 -2.62 0.85 -24.30
C ILE A 293 -2.89 -0.47 -23.60
N ILE A 294 -2.27 -0.63 -22.44
CA ILE A 294 -2.53 -1.69 -21.49
C ILE A 294 -3.20 -1.07 -20.28
N THR A 295 -4.40 -1.56 -19.96
CA THR A 295 -5.10 -1.21 -18.73
C THR A 295 -5.24 -2.46 -17.87
N ALA A 296 -4.71 -2.39 -16.66
CA ALA A 296 -4.92 -3.39 -15.61
C ALA A 296 -5.72 -2.74 -14.47
N GLU A 297 -6.77 -3.40 -14.02
CA GLU A 297 -7.62 -2.89 -12.94
C GLU A 297 -8.00 -3.98 -11.95
N ILE A 298 -8.22 -3.55 -10.71
CA ILE A 298 -8.86 -4.37 -9.69
C ILE A 298 -10.19 -3.74 -9.33
N PHE A 299 -11.17 -4.56 -8.99
CA PHE A 299 -12.41 -4.09 -8.39
C PHE A 299 -12.92 -5.07 -7.33
N VAL A 300 -13.64 -4.52 -6.36
CA VAL A 300 -14.14 -5.30 -5.22
C VAL A 300 -15.66 -5.22 -5.15
N TYR A 301 -16.31 -6.36 -4.96
CA TYR A 301 -17.72 -6.45 -4.57
C TYR A 301 -17.81 -6.99 -3.12
N SER A 302 -18.27 -6.14 -2.21
CA SER A 302 -18.38 -6.51 -0.79
C SER A 302 -19.40 -5.61 -0.07
N PRO A 303 -20.71 -5.80 -0.31
CA PRO A 303 -21.74 -4.88 0.16
C PRO A 303 -21.80 -4.80 1.70
N ASP A 304 -21.48 -5.89 2.39
CA ASP A 304 -21.65 -6.10 3.82
C ASP A 304 -20.37 -5.87 4.65
N LYS A 305 -19.23 -5.59 4.02
CA LYS A 305 -17.93 -5.47 4.72
C LYS A 305 -17.16 -4.22 4.34
N MET A 306 -16.21 -3.87 5.20
CA MET A 306 -15.14 -2.92 4.91
C MET A 306 -14.31 -3.38 3.71
N LYS A 307 -13.93 -2.42 2.87
CA LYS A 307 -13.34 -2.64 1.54
C LYS A 307 -11.89 -2.17 1.48
N ARG A 308 -11.44 -1.28 2.38
CA ARG A 308 -10.09 -0.70 2.39
C ARG A 308 -9.01 -1.76 2.24
N ASN A 309 -9.01 -2.76 3.12
CA ASN A 309 -7.98 -3.79 3.11
C ASN A 309 -8.08 -4.71 1.87
N LEU A 310 -9.29 -4.99 1.37
CA LEU A 310 -9.48 -5.80 0.16
C LEU A 310 -8.93 -5.07 -1.07
N VAL A 311 -9.24 -3.78 -1.21
CA VAL A 311 -8.74 -2.94 -2.31
C VAL A 311 -7.22 -2.85 -2.22
N ARG A 312 -6.66 -2.51 -1.06
CA ARG A 312 -5.21 -2.34 -0.90
C ARG A 312 -4.42 -3.64 -1.09
N GLN A 313 -4.97 -4.79 -0.70
CA GLN A 313 -4.34 -6.09 -0.97
C GLN A 313 -4.24 -6.34 -2.47
N MET A 314 -5.31 -6.05 -3.22
CA MET A 314 -5.36 -6.23 -4.67
C MET A 314 -4.51 -5.20 -5.42
N GLU A 315 -4.52 -3.94 -4.96
CA GLU A 315 -3.85 -2.80 -5.56
C GLU A 315 -2.34 -3.03 -5.72
N ALA A 316 -1.69 -3.72 -4.77
CA ALA A 316 -0.28 -4.08 -4.86
C ALA A 316 0.05 -4.83 -6.16
N SER A 317 -0.86 -5.66 -6.67
CA SER A 317 -0.71 -6.40 -7.93
C SER A 317 -0.50 -5.45 -9.11
N LEU A 318 -1.18 -4.31 -9.14
CA LEU A 318 -1.09 -3.34 -10.24
C LEU A 318 0.29 -2.68 -10.35
N TYR A 319 1.05 -2.64 -9.26
CA TYR A 319 2.43 -2.14 -9.24
C TYR A 319 3.43 -3.19 -9.75
N THR A 320 3.04 -4.47 -9.81
CA THR A 320 3.88 -5.55 -10.34
C THR A 320 3.79 -5.69 -11.86
N LEU A 321 2.78 -5.07 -12.49
CA LEU A 321 2.58 -5.14 -13.94
C LEU A 321 3.83 -4.68 -14.67
N LYS A 322 4.38 -5.57 -15.47
CA LYS A 322 5.55 -5.36 -16.31
C LYS A 322 5.14 -5.45 -17.77
N LEU A 323 5.36 -4.36 -18.49
CA LEU A 323 5.12 -4.29 -19.93
C LEU A 323 6.27 -4.95 -20.71
N PRO A 324 6.09 -5.21 -22.02
CA PRO A 324 7.16 -5.74 -22.86
C PRO A 324 8.43 -4.88 -22.77
N ASN A 325 9.58 -5.54 -22.63
CA ASN A 325 10.92 -4.93 -22.52
C ASN A 325 11.22 -4.11 -21.25
N GLU A 326 10.34 -4.10 -20.24
CA GLU A 326 10.65 -3.45 -18.97
C GLU A 326 11.53 -4.32 -18.06
N VAL A 327 12.25 -3.67 -17.13
CA VAL A 327 12.98 -4.36 -16.06
C VAL A 327 12.11 -4.36 -14.82
N GLN A 328 11.93 -5.53 -14.21
CA GLN A 328 11.09 -5.65 -13.02
C GLN A 328 11.69 -4.88 -11.84
N GLN A 329 10.91 -3.97 -11.27
CA GLN A 329 11.07 -3.43 -9.94
C GLN A 329 10.23 -4.26 -8.97
N ASN A 330 10.88 -4.82 -7.96
CA ASN A 330 10.21 -5.65 -6.96
C ASN A 330 9.68 -4.83 -5.77
N GLN A 331 9.93 -3.52 -5.75
CA GLN A 331 9.49 -2.62 -4.69
C GLN A 331 9.11 -1.24 -5.24
N ILE A 332 8.03 -0.70 -4.71
CA ILE A 332 7.61 0.68 -4.86
C ILE A 332 8.53 1.56 -4.00
N PRO A 333 9.11 2.65 -4.54
CA PRO A 333 9.89 3.60 -3.75
C PRO A 333 9.06 4.22 -2.62
N LEU A 334 9.60 4.28 -1.41
CA LEU A 334 8.88 4.79 -0.22
C LEU A 334 8.56 6.31 -0.25
N GLY A 335 8.97 7.02 -1.29
CA GLY A 335 8.63 8.44 -1.51
C GLY A 335 9.61 9.44 -0.88
N GLU A 336 9.23 10.71 -0.84
CA GLU A 336 10.08 11.84 -0.41
C GLU A 336 10.50 11.76 1.06
N ALA A 337 9.66 11.20 1.94
CA ALA A 337 10.04 10.88 3.32
C ALA A 337 11.35 10.09 3.40
N SER A 338 11.61 9.21 2.44
CA SER A 338 12.87 8.44 2.40
C SER A 338 14.06 9.19 1.79
N LYS A 339 13.80 10.24 1.00
CA LYS A 339 14.84 11.08 0.41
C LYS A 339 15.30 12.17 1.38
N GLU A 340 14.37 12.68 2.19
CA GLU A 340 14.64 13.71 3.22
C GLU A 340 15.15 13.12 4.53
N ALA A 341 14.88 11.83 4.77
CA ALA A 341 15.34 11.13 5.94
C ALA A 341 16.72 10.49 5.73
N GLU A 342 17.58 10.67 6.73
CA GLU A 342 18.80 9.88 6.84
C GLU A 342 18.43 8.46 7.29
N GLN A 343 18.74 7.48 6.43
CA GLN A 343 18.66 6.08 6.82
C GLN A 343 19.71 5.81 7.91
N THR A 344 19.24 5.50 9.11
CA THR A 344 20.13 5.08 10.20
C THR A 344 20.50 3.61 10.00
N ASN A 345 21.73 3.37 9.54
CA ASN A 345 22.33 2.04 9.60
C ASN A 345 22.70 1.74 11.06
N LYS A 346 22.26 0.59 11.58
CA LYS A 346 22.77 0.05 12.84
C LYS A 346 23.91 -0.92 12.58
#